data_AF-A0A556UEW4-F1
#
_entry.id   AF-A0A556UEW4-F1
#
_cell.length_a   1.000
_cell.length_b   1.000
_cell.length_c   1.000
_cell.angle_alpha   90.00
_cell.angle_beta   90.00
_cell.angle_gamma   90.00
#
_symmetry.space_group_name_H-M   'P 1'
#
loop_
_entity.id
_entity.type
_entity.pdbx_description
1 polymer ?
#
loop_
_entity_poly.entity_id
_entity_poly.type
_entity_poly.pdbx_seq_one_letter_code
_entity_poly.pdbx_strand_id
1 'polypeptide(L)'
;MKKNLRIVSAAAAALLAVAPVAVSTVSTANAAVTVNNATASQQTPVKANALTVNVSLNATAGQTTVADAIKSVKVSVDGATVSAKNVEIVKAGTTTALSNDTKLNAEDSYQVVVKNFNLTGLTTGKEYTIAGGTLAGKPATTAYKASELSQNQAFTSDSFHLTDKNLTGTPYFVKDNTVVTNGAVSVAASTKTVSVSDVVKAINAQNYTVKMTDGASAKVMNNVNVEAAVNSALSAAGIEVKNGSFTIPSSNVFTVNLTATANNEKSATLPVIVSFNTQALTDAEAKTYPVITYNNKNYQGANQALSLANDASFNYMPLNSSVNTKAIEEAFTAVVSSDNSTKLNVKVDASKVNTAVAGTYPVTVSATNPSGKTSSVVFNLTVGAKNAAYKTVKTAGNIYTVNGNKATQTNNTVTVGQNVATFGTVTIDGVEYTRINSASSDEFVQSSVFTEEVGVDKTVMHAAAYYDKDGKATTLDGKKTAASFSTISVVAKPVTINGASYYKIANKDAYVKASNIDGTKRTLKHNAYIYATSTKRATKTVLKKGETVVTYGGSYKFKNGKRYYRIEGATATKKMYVKVANF
;
A
#
# COMPACT_ATOMS: atom_id res chain seq x y z
N MET A 1 72.07 3.47 -11.40
CA MET A 1 70.87 2.98 -12.12
C MET A 1 70.15 1.96 -11.26
N LYS A 2 68.82 2.11 -11.15
CA LYS A 2 67.90 1.35 -10.29
C LYS A 2 67.82 -0.13 -10.66
N LYS A 3 67.66 -1.03 -9.68
CA LYS A 3 66.41 -1.81 -9.45
C LYS A 3 66.53 -2.86 -8.33
N ASN A 4 65.76 -2.60 -7.27
CA ASN A 4 64.79 -3.47 -6.59
C ASN A 4 65.22 -4.87 -6.11
N LEU A 5 65.64 -4.92 -4.84
CA LEU A 5 65.66 -6.13 -4.02
C LEU A 5 64.28 -6.38 -3.39
N ARG A 6 63.84 -7.63 -3.47
CA ARG A 6 62.70 -8.21 -2.74
C ARG A 6 62.89 -8.01 -1.23
N ILE A 7 61.85 -7.50 -0.55
CA ILE A 7 61.70 -7.67 0.89
C ILE A 7 60.39 -8.43 1.12
N VAL A 8 60.57 -9.70 1.47
CA VAL A 8 59.60 -10.49 2.22
C VAL A 8 59.74 -10.02 3.67
N SER A 9 58.67 -9.52 4.27
CA SER A 9 58.61 -9.40 5.74
C SER A 9 57.30 -9.98 6.23
N ALA A 10 57.45 -11.11 6.90
CA ALA A 10 56.45 -11.72 7.76
C ALA A 10 55.96 -10.71 8.80
N ALA A 11 54.64 -10.61 8.97
CA ALA A 11 54.01 -9.92 10.06
C ALA A 11 53.22 -10.94 10.89
N ALA A 12 53.44 -10.83 12.20
CA ALA A 12 53.15 -11.81 13.23
C ALA A 12 51.67 -12.23 13.32
N ALA A 13 51.47 -13.52 13.60
CA ALA A 13 50.21 -14.07 14.07
C ALA A 13 49.93 -13.55 15.50
N ALA A 14 48.94 -12.68 15.64
CA ALA A 14 48.30 -12.38 16.91
C ALA A 14 47.09 -13.30 17.07
N LEU A 15 47.27 -14.34 17.88
CA LEU A 15 46.21 -15.24 18.33
C LEU A 15 45.33 -14.49 19.35
N LEU A 16 44.26 -13.82 18.88
CA LEU A 16 43.21 -13.32 19.76
C LEU A 16 42.25 -14.47 20.07
N ALA A 17 42.31 -14.95 21.31
CA ALA A 17 41.32 -15.85 21.88
C ALA A 17 39.94 -15.17 21.83
N VAL A 18 39.05 -15.69 20.98
CA VAL A 18 37.63 -15.32 20.98
C VAL A 18 36.99 -16.03 22.16
N ALA A 19 36.64 -15.26 23.20
CA ALA A 19 35.75 -15.74 24.25
C ALA A 19 34.42 -16.18 23.61
N PRO A 20 33.79 -17.29 24.04
CA PRO A 20 32.44 -17.60 23.60
C PRO A 20 31.53 -16.46 24.04
N VAL A 21 31.06 -15.67 23.08
CA VAL A 21 29.94 -14.76 23.31
C VAL A 21 28.79 -15.66 23.74
N ALA A 22 28.39 -15.55 25.00
CA ALA A 22 27.14 -16.10 25.45
C ALA A 22 26.06 -15.58 24.51
N VAL A 23 25.53 -16.46 23.66
CA VAL A 23 24.33 -16.22 22.89
C VAL A 23 23.27 -15.95 23.95
N SER A 24 23.00 -14.68 24.23
CA SER A 24 21.72 -14.31 24.78
C SER A 24 20.72 -14.79 23.73
N THR A 25 20.08 -15.92 24.02
CA THR A 25 18.89 -16.34 23.30
C THR A 25 17.90 -15.21 23.47
N VAL A 26 17.90 -14.27 22.54
CA VAL A 26 16.79 -13.36 22.33
C VAL A 26 15.61 -14.30 22.23
N SER A 27 14.70 -14.24 23.20
CA SER A 27 13.43 -14.93 23.13
C SER A 27 12.87 -14.65 21.75
N THR A 28 12.85 -15.65 20.87
CA THR A 28 12.21 -15.51 19.56
C THR A 28 10.76 -15.25 19.87
N ALA A 29 10.36 -13.99 19.89
CA ALA A 29 8.98 -13.60 20.11
C ALA A 29 8.15 -14.38 19.09
N ASN A 30 7.16 -15.15 19.55
CA ASN A 30 6.28 -15.89 18.66
C ASN A 30 5.72 -14.92 17.62
N ALA A 31 5.84 -15.27 16.34
CA ALA A 31 5.30 -14.46 15.27
C ALA A 31 3.77 -14.37 15.43
N ALA A 32 3.24 -13.16 15.38
CA ALA A 32 1.80 -12.96 15.33
C ALA A 32 1.29 -13.37 13.95
N VAL A 33 0.33 -14.29 13.93
CA VAL A 33 -0.39 -14.78 12.77
C VAL A 33 -1.78 -14.13 12.76
N THR A 34 -2.09 -13.43 11.67
CA THR A 34 -3.44 -12.95 11.41
C THR A 34 -4.22 -14.05 10.68
N VAL A 35 -5.32 -14.49 11.27
CA VAL A 35 -6.12 -15.62 10.77
C VAL A 35 -7.14 -15.17 9.71
N ASN A 36 -7.55 -13.90 9.72
CA ASN A 36 -8.59 -13.37 8.85
C ASN A 36 -8.08 -12.16 8.04
N ASN A 37 -8.19 -12.22 6.71
CA ASN A 37 -7.86 -11.10 5.80
C ASN A 37 -9.01 -10.75 4.83
N ALA A 38 -10.16 -11.42 4.91
CA ALA A 38 -11.29 -11.17 4.03
C ALA A 38 -12.09 -9.94 4.50
N THR A 39 -12.01 -8.84 3.75
CA THR A 39 -12.86 -7.66 3.94
C THR A 39 -14.31 -7.99 3.60
N ALA A 40 -15.23 -7.59 4.48
CA ALA A 40 -16.66 -7.73 4.22
C ALA A 40 -17.09 -6.89 3.00
N SER A 41 -17.46 -7.56 1.90
CA SER A 41 -17.98 -6.91 0.70
C SER A 41 -19.51 -6.84 0.74
N GLN A 42 -20.09 -5.69 0.41
CA GLN A 42 -21.54 -5.58 0.19
C GLN A 42 -21.87 -6.30 -1.13
N GLN A 43 -22.30 -7.56 -1.06
CA GLN A 43 -22.80 -8.26 -2.24
C GLN A 43 -24.26 -7.87 -2.52
N THR A 44 -24.51 -7.40 -3.74
CA THR A 44 -25.84 -7.23 -4.33
C THR A 44 -26.43 -8.62 -4.58
N PRO A 45 -27.11 -9.21 -3.58
CA PRO A 45 -28.52 -8.91 -3.36
C PRO A 45 -28.90 -8.41 -1.96
N VAL A 46 -27.95 -8.31 -1.03
CA VAL A 46 -28.24 -8.08 0.40
C VAL A 46 -27.82 -6.66 0.80
N LYS A 47 -28.80 -5.78 1.03
CA LYS A 47 -28.60 -4.39 1.47
C LYS A 47 -28.31 -4.32 2.99
N ALA A 48 -27.33 -5.07 3.47
CA ALA A 48 -26.93 -5.14 4.88
C ALA A 48 -25.58 -4.44 5.13
N ASN A 49 -25.38 -3.98 6.37
CA ASN A 49 -24.13 -3.36 6.81
C ASN A 49 -23.03 -4.43 6.95
N ALA A 50 -21.83 -4.17 6.43
CA ALA A 50 -20.76 -5.17 6.42
C ALA A 50 -19.90 -5.09 7.71
N LEU A 51 -19.73 -6.20 8.43
CA LEU A 51 -18.81 -6.32 9.56
C LEU A 51 -17.75 -7.39 9.27
N THR A 52 -16.50 -7.13 9.66
CA THR A 52 -15.40 -8.10 9.54
C THR A 52 -14.96 -8.54 10.93
N VAL A 53 -14.95 -9.84 11.19
CA VAL A 53 -14.38 -10.40 12.42
C VAL A 53 -12.90 -10.62 12.19
N ASN A 54 -12.07 -9.95 12.98
CA ASN A 54 -10.63 -10.10 12.94
C ASN A 54 -10.20 -11.06 14.03
N VAL A 55 -9.48 -12.13 13.65
CA VAL A 55 -8.87 -13.08 14.58
C VAL A 55 -7.37 -13.04 14.37
N SER A 56 -6.62 -12.95 15.46
CA SER A 56 -5.15 -13.07 15.47
C SER A 56 -4.69 -13.95 16.61
N LEU A 57 -3.56 -14.62 16.44
CA LEU A 57 -2.91 -15.45 17.45
C LEU A 57 -1.39 -15.38 17.28
N ASN A 58 -0.63 -15.83 18.26
CA ASN A 58 0.82 -15.95 18.17
C ASN A 58 1.18 -17.43 18.07
N ALA A 59 1.82 -17.84 16.98
CA ALA A 59 2.27 -19.21 16.80
C ALA A 59 3.49 -19.32 15.90
N THR A 60 4.33 -20.31 16.18
CA THR A 60 5.51 -20.66 15.40
C THR A 60 5.41 -22.12 15.02
N ALA A 61 5.51 -22.40 13.71
CA ALA A 61 5.39 -23.74 13.15
C ALA A 61 6.39 -24.71 13.82
N GLY A 62 5.91 -25.90 14.20
CA GLY A 62 6.67 -26.95 14.88
C GLY A 62 6.98 -26.67 16.36
N GLN A 63 6.71 -25.46 16.86
CA GLN A 63 7.12 -25.02 18.19
C GLN A 63 5.93 -24.75 19.11
N THR A 64 4.92 -24.02 18.63
CA THR A 64 3.78 -23.60 19.45
C THR A 64 2.73 -24.71 19.56
N THR A 65 2.32 -25.01 20.78
CA THR A 65 1.20 -25.93 21.07
C THR A 65 -0.15 -25.26 20.84
N VAL A 66 -1.20 -26.03 20.60
CA VAL A 66 -2.58 -25.54 20.51
C VAL A 66 -2.97 -24.76 21.78
N ALA A 67 -2.60 -25.25 22.96
CA ALA A 67 -2.89 -24.57 24.22
C ALA A 67 -2.31 -23.16 24.30
N ASP A 68 -1.06 -22.97 23.86
CA ASP A 68 -0.40 -21.67 23.92
C ASP A 68 -0.90 -20.73 22.82
N ALA A 69 -1.19 -21.26 21.63
CA ALA A 69 -1.83 -20.50 20.57
C ALA A 69 -3.19 -19.95 21.04
N ILE A 70 -4.04 -20.78 21.65
CA ILE A 70 -5.37 -20.38 22.17
C ILE A 70 -5.26 -19.24 23.18
N LYS A 71 -4.30 -19.28 24.11
CA LYS A 71 -4.09 -18.21 25.11
C LYS A 71 -3.76 -16.85 24.48
N SER A 72 -3.20 -16.86 23.28
CA SER A 72 -2.81 -15.65 22.55
C SER A 72 -3.89 -15.11 21.61
N VAL A 73 -5.00 -15.84 21.42
CA VAL A 73 -6.05 -15.45 20.48
C VAL A 73 -6.67 -14.12 20.88
N LYS A 74 -6.77 -13.20 19.92
CA LYS A 74 -7.49 -11.94 20.03
C LYS A 74 -8.55 -11.89 18.93
N VAL A 75 -9.77 -11.53 19.34
CA VAL A 75 -10.92 -11.35 18.44
C VAL A 75 -11.41 -9.92 18.54
N SER A 76 -11.58 -9.25 17.39
CA SER A 76 -12.14 -7.90 17.33
C SER A 76 -13.06 -7.72 16.13
N VAL A 77 -13.96 -6.74 16.22
CA VAL A 77 -14.85 -6.32 15.13
C VAL A 77 -14.91 -4.80 15.16
N ASP A 78 -14.61 -4.16 14.03
CA ASP A 78 -14.73 -2.70 13.95
C ASP A 78 -16.20 -2.29 13.96
N GLY A 79 -16.55 -1.33 14.81
CA GLY A 79 -17.92 -0.83 14.94
C GLY A 79 -18.86 -1.69 15.80
N ALA A 80 -18.35 -2.74 16.46
CA ALA A 80 -19.11 -3.55 17.42
C ALA A 80 -18.24 -3.94 18.63
N THR A 81 -18.88 -4.28 19.75
CA THR A 81 -18.19 -4.90 20.89
C THR A 81 -18.34 -6.40 20.83
N VAL A 82 -17.21 -7.12 20.89
CA VAL A 82 -17.16 -8.59 20.84
C VAL A 82 -17.16 -9.17 22.26
N SER A 83 -18.03 -10.12 22.51
CA SER A 83 -17.85 -11.09 23.59
C SER A 83 -17.48 -12.44 22.97
N ALA A 84 -16.27 -12.90 23.25
CA ALA A 84 -15.74 -14.19 22.82
C ALA A 84 -15.36 -15.01 24.06
N LYS A 85 -15.83 -16.26 24.13
CA LYS A 85 -15.43 -17.23 25.17
C LYS A 85 -15.03 -18.54 24.49
N ASN A 86 -14.36 -19.45 25.20
CA ASN A 86 -14.13 -20.83 24.77
C ASN A 86 -13.62 -20.98 23.31
N VAL A 87 -12.33 -20.73 23.13
CA VAL A 87 -11.66 -20.80 21.84
C VAL A 87 -11.05 -22.18 21.63
N GLU A 88 -11.22 -22.71 20.41
CA GLU A 88 -10.66 -23.98 19.96
C GLU A 88 -9.93 -23.78 18.62
N ILE A 89 -8.97 -24.66 18.33
CA ILE A 89 -8.32 -24.74 17.03
C ILE A 89 -8.65 -26.10 16.43
N VAL A 90 -9.10 -26.10 15.17
CA VAL A 90 -9.43 -27.31 14.40
C VAL A 90 -8.58 -27.34 13.14
N LYS A 91 -8.40 -28.52 12.52
CA LYS A 91 -7.93 -28.57 11.13
C LYS A 91 -9.03 -28.07 10.21
N ALA A 92 -8.66 -27.30 9.18
CA ALA A 92 -9.63 -26.76 8.24
C ALA A 92 -10.48 -27.87 7.61
N GLY A 93 -11.80 -27.68 7.57
CA GLY A 93 -12.75 -28.67 7.07
C GLY A 93 -13.13 -29.76 8.08
N THR A 94 -12.67 -29.68 9.34
CA THR A 94 -13.06 -30.58 10.43
C THR A 94 -13.77 -29.80 11.54
N THR A 95 -14.53 -30.52 12.38
CA THR A 95 -15.23 -29.95 13.55
C THR A 95 -14.60 -30.38 14.88
N THR A 96 -13.59 -31.26 14.82
CA THR A 96 -12.93 -31.82 16.01
C THR A 96 -11.80 -30.91 16.46
N ALA A 97 -11.88 -30.44 17.71
CA ALA A 97 -10.81 -29.69 18.34
C ALA A 97 -9.52 -30.50 18.41
N LEU A 98 -8.40 -29.86 18.06
CA LEU A 98 -7.08 -30.45 18.25
C LEU A 98 -6.76 -30.59 19.73
N SER A 99 -6.01 -31.63 20.10
CA SER A 99 -5.51 -31.78 21.45
C SER A 99 -4.59 -30.61 21.82
N ASN A 100 -4.68 -30.15 23.07
CA ASN A 100 -3.91 -29.03 23.62
C ASN A 100 -2.39 -29.17 23.43
N ASP A 101 -1.87 -30.39 23.47
CA ASP A 101 -0.43 -30.68 23.34
C ASP A 101 0.03 -30.77 21.88
N THR A 102 -0.91 -30.72 20.92
CA THR A 102 -0.58 -30.76 19.49
C THR A 102 0.22 -29.53 19.11
N LYS A 103 1.38 -29.72 18.48
CA LYS A 103 2.14 -28.62 17.88
C LYS A 103 1.56 -28.28 16.51
N LEU A 104 1.32 -26.99 16.29
CA LEU A 104 0.86 -26.49 15.00
C LEU A 104 2.03 -26.48 14.01
N ASN A 105 1.80 -26.85 12.76
CA ASN A 105 2.81 -26.87 11.70
C ASN A 105 2.39 -26.00 10.50
N ALA A 106 3.32 -25.71 9.60
CA ALA A 106 3.05 -24.82 8.46
C ALA A 106 2.36 -25.55 7.29
N GLU A 107 2.44 -26.87 7.21
CA GLU A 107 1.90 -27.67 6.10
C GLU A 107 0.38 -27.90 6.22
N ASP A 108 -0.12 -27.97 7.45
CA ASP A 108 -1.54 -28.07 7.76
C ASP A 108 -2.26 -26.72 7.61
N SER A 109 -3.57 -26.82 7.39
CA SER A 109 -4.51 -25.68 7.42
C SER A 109 -5.38 -25.76 8.67
N TYR A 110 -5.59 -24.65 9.36
CA TYR A 110 -6.32 -24.58 10.62
C TYR A 110 -7.45 -23.55 10.58
N GLN A 111 -8.41 -23.66 11.49
CA GLN A 111 -9.42 -22.65 11.76
C GLN A 111 -9.52 -22.41 13.26
N VAL A 112 -9.83 -21.18 13.65
CA VAL A 112 -10.16 -20.82 15.03
C VAL A 112 -11.68 -20.86 15.20
N VAL A 113 -12.14 -21.63 16.17
CA VAL A 113 -13.55 -21.72 16.55
C VAL A 113 -13.73 -20.97 17.86
N VAL A 114 -14.63 -19.99 17.87
CA VAL A 114 -15.02 -19.23 19.06
C VAL A 114 -16.44 -19.61 19.44
N LYS A 115 -16.59 -20.29 20.58
CA LYS A 115 -17.92 -20.64 21.10
C LYS A 115 -18.51 -19.45 21.85
N ASN A 116 -19.84 -19.30 21.83
CA ASN A 116 -20.51 -18.17 22.49
C ASN A 116 -20.03 -16.79 22.01
N PHE A 117 -19.71 -16.69 20.72
CA PHE A 117 -19.45 -15.42 20.05
C PHE A 117 -20.76 -14.62 19.95
N ASN A 118 -20.74 -13.37 20.42
CA ASN A 118 -21.83 -12.42 20.23
C ASN A 118 -21.29 -11.00 20.04
N LEU A 119 -22.11 -10.16 19.40
CA LEU A 119 -21.83 -8.77 19.07
C LEU A 119 -22.86 -7.84 19.71
N THR A 120 -22.37 -6.79 20.36
CA THR A 120 -23.17 -5.72 20.95
C THR A 120 -22.75 -4.36 20.42
N GLY A 121 -23.54 -3.31 20.69
CA GLY A 121 -23.28 -1.96 20.17
C GLY A 121 -23.73 -1.74 18.72
N LEU A 122 -24.43 -2.71 18.12
CA LEU A 122 -25.01 -2.60 16.79
C LEU A 122 -26.27 -1.73 16.81
N THR A 123 -26.59 -1.11 15.67
CA THR A 123 -27.80 -0.30 15.52
C THR A 123 -29.03 -1.18 15.44
N THR A 124 -29.95 -1.04 16.40
CA THR A 124 -31.20 -1.79 16.46
C THR A 124 -32.00 -1.65 15.16
N GLY A 125 -32.56 -2.78 14.67
CA GLY A 125 -33.37 -2.83 13.45
C GLY A 125 -32.57 -2.82 12.14
N LYS A 126 -31.23 -2.78 12.20
CA LYS A 126 -30.37 -2.96 11.03
C LYS A 126 -29.96 -4.42 10.84
N GLU A 127 -29.70 -4.77 9.59
CA GLU A 127 -29.13 -6.04 9.18
C GLU A 127 -27.64 -5.89 8.89
N TYR A 128 -26.90 -6.96 9.15
CA TYR A 128 -25.46 -7.03 9.02
C TYR A 128 -25.02 -8.33 8.35
N THR A 129 -23.97 -8.26 7.54
CA THR A 129 -23.22 -9.43 7.05
C THR A 129 -21.92 -9.58 7.83
N ILE A 130 -21.46 -10.83 8.00
CA ILE A 130 -20.26 -11.16 8.77
C ILE A 130 -19.21 -11.77 7.85
N ALA A 131 -18.03 -11.16 7.74
CA ALA A 131 -16.87 -11.71 7.03
C ALA A 131 -15.75 -12.16 7.98
N GLY A 132 -14.72 -12.80 7.41
CA GLY A 132 -13.59 -13.39 8.14
C GLY A 132 -13.87 -14.81 8.65
N GLY A 133 -14.95 -15.44 8.18
CA GLY A 133 -15.34 -16.78 8.57
C GLY A 133 -16.84 -17.04 8.38
N THR A 134 -17.35 -18.02 9.14
CA THR A 134 -18.77 -18.39 9.18
C THR A 134 -19.32 -18.20 10.59
N LEU A 135 -20.57 -17.73 10.67
CA LEU A 135 -21.32 -17.64 11.93
C LEU A 135 -22.44 -18.67 11.89
N ALA A 136 -22.49 -19.55 12.89
CA ALA A 136 -23.41 -20.69 12.93
C ALA A 136 -23.37 -21.56 11.66
N GLY A 137 -22.20 -21.69 11.02
CA GLY A 137 -21.99 -22.46 9.79
C GLY A 137 -22.55 -21.81 8.52
N LYS A 138 -23.08 -20.59 8.59
CA LYS A 138 -23.63 -19.89 7.43
C LYS A 138 -22.57 -19.01 6.75
N PRO A 139 -22.64 -18.83 5.41
CA PRO A 139 -21.66 -18.06 4.65
C PRO A 139 -21.75 -16.56 4.92
N ALA A 140 -20.70 -15.82 4.55
CA ALA A 140 -20.57 -14.38 4.75
C ALA A 140 -21.65 -13.52 4.06
N THR A 141 -22.40 -14.10 3.11
CA THR A 141 -23.50 -13.45 2.39
C THR A 141 -24.81 -13.40 3.18
N THR A 142 -24.88 -14.08 4.32
CA THR A 142 -26.07 -14.13 5.16
C THR A 142 -26.29 -12.79 5.89
N ALA A 143 -27.48 -12.21 5.75
CA ALA A 143 -27.92 -11.09 6.58
C ALA A 143 -28.39 -11.58 7.95
N TYR A 144 -27.94 -10.90 9.00
CA TYR A 144 -28.37 -11.08 10.38
C TYR A 144 -28.91 -9.77 10.93
N LYS A 145 -30.04 -9.82 11.61
CA LYS A 145 -30.52 -8.70 12.42
C LYS A 145 -29.58 -8.48 13.59
N ALA A 146 -29.44 -7.23 14.02
CA ALA A 146 -28.67 -6.88 15.22
C ALA A 146 -29.03 -7.74 16.46
N SER A 147 -30.32 -8.10 16.62
CA SER A 147 -30.82 -8.95 17.72
C SER A 147 -30.42 -10.43 17.62
N GLU A 148 -30.08 -10.91 16.43
CA GLU A 148 -29.56 -12.26 16.22
C GLU A 148 -28.06 -12.29 16.55
N LEU A 149 -27.33 -11.24 16.18
CA LEU A 149 -25.90 -11.12 16.45
C LEU A 149 -25.57 -10.91 17.94
N SER A 150 -26.52 -10.41 18.73
CA SER A 150 -26.36 -10.29 20.18
C SER A 150 -26.52 -11.62 20.94
N GLN A 151 -26.93 -12.69 20.26
CA GLN A 151 -27.06 -14.02 20.86
C GLN A 151 -25.76 -14.82 20.74
N ASN A 152 -25.50 -15.71 21.69
CA ASN A 152 -24.34 -16.59 21.67
C ASN A 152 -24.42 -17.57 20.50
N GLN A 153 -23.43 -17.50 19.61
CA GLN A 153 -23.32 -18.37 18.44
C GLN A 153 -21.89 -18.90 18.31
N ALA A 154 -21.69 -19.93 17.48
CA ALA A 154 -20.36 -20.40 17.13
C ALA A 154 -19.85 -19.59 15.92
N PHE A 155 -18.68 -18.97 16.07
CA PHE A 155 -17.96 -18.36 14.95
C PHE A 155 -16.78 -19.26 14.59
N THR A 156 -16.63 -19.60 13.31
CA THR A 156 -15.47 -20.34 12.79
C THR A 156 -14.76 -19.45 11.78
N SER A 157 -13.48 -19.17 12.01
CA SER A 157 -12.69 -18.31 11.14
C SER A 157 -12.52 -18.88 9.73
N ASP A 158 -12.07 -18.03 8.81
CA ASP A 158 -11.46 -18.51 7.58
C ASP A 158 -10.23 -19.38 7.92
N SER A 159 -9.85 -20.26 6.98
CA SER A 159 -8.70 -21.14 7.17
C SER A 159 -7.39 -20.36 7.08
N PHE A 160 -6.42 -20.71 7.93
CA PHE A 160 -5.09 -20.10 7.95
C PHE A 160 -3.96 -21.15 7.93
N HIS A 161 -2.77 -20.69 7.56
CA HIS A 161 -1.52 -21.44 7.61
C HIS A 161 -0.49 -20.71 8.47
N LEU A 162 0.38 -21.46 9.17
CA LEU A 162 1.57 -20.88 9.80
C LEU A 162 2.67 -20.65 8.78
N THR A 163 3.52 -19.65 9.00
CA THR A 163 4.68 -19.40 8.13
C THR A 163 5.88 -20.26 8.51
N ASP A 164 6.60 -20.75 7.50
CA ASP A 164 7.89 -21.43 7.61
C ASP A 164 8.73 -21.22 6.34
N LYS A 165 9.77 -20.40 6.45
CA LYS A 165 10.69 -20.04 5.35
C LYS A 165 11.44 -21.25 4.77
N ASN A 166 11.52 -22.37 5.50
CA ASN A 166 12.22 -23.57 5.05
C ASN A 166 11.40 -24.40 4.04
N LEU A 167 10.09 -24.16 3.92
CA LEU A 167 9.26 -24.88 2.95
C LEU A 167 9.64 -24.52 1.51
N THR A 168 9.58 -25.52 0.64
CA THR A 168 10.00 -25.40 -0.76
C THR A 168 8.86 -25.01 -1.69
N GLY A 169 9.22 -24.53 -2.87
CA GLY A 169 8.31 -24.13 -3.93
C GLY A 169 8.02 -22.63 -3.98
N THR A 170 7.50 -22.18 -5.13
CA THR A 170 7.17 -20.77 -5.40
C THR A 170 5.78 -20.70 -6.04
N PRO A 171 4.92 -19.77 -5.62
CA PRO A 171 3.63 -19.57 -6.29
C PRO A 171 3.82 -19.05 -7.72
N TYR A 172 2.87 -19.32 -8.61
CA TYR A 172 2.78 -18.73 -9.95
C TYR A 172 1.34 -18.62 -10.42
N PHE A 173 1.08 -17.69 -11.33
CA PHE A 173 -0.27 -17.44 -11.87
C PHE A 173 -0.54 -18.27 -13.11
N VAL A 174 -1.78 -18.73 -13.23
CA VAL A 174 -2.27 -19.55 -14.34
C VAL A 174 -3.60 -19.02 -14.84
N LYS A 175 -3.76 -18.98 -16.16
CA LYS A 175 -5.02 -18.76 -16.87
C LYS A 175 -5.19 -19.84 -17.93
N ASP A 176 -6.35 -20.49 -17.98
CA ASP A 176 -6.66 -21.54 -18.96
C ASP A 176 -5.56 -22.63 -19.01
N ASN A 177 -5.12 -23.06 -17.82
CA ASN A 177 -4.02 -24.01 -17.58
C ASN A 177 -2.64 -23.61 -18.14
N THR A 178 -2.45 -22.36 -18.56
CA THR A 178 -1.18 -21.80 -19.03
C THR A 178 -0.61 -20.82 -18.00
N VAL A 179 0.69 -20.91 -17.74
CA VAL A 179 1.39 -19.93 -16.87
C VAL A 179 1.26 -18.54 -17.48
N VAL A 180 0.90 -17.53 -16.67
CA VAL A 180 0.82 -16.13 -17.13
C VAL A 180 1.73 -15.25 -16.30
N THR A 181 2.44 -14.34 -16.98
CA THR A 181 3.37 -13.38 -16.36
C THR A 181 2.86 -11.94 -16.39
N ASN A 182 1.79 -11.70 -17.15
CA ASN A 182 1.11 -10.41 -17.27
C ASN A 182 -0.38 -10.64 -17.56
N GLY A 183 -1.21 -9.67 -17.18
CA GLY A 183 -2.65 -9.69 -17.44
C GLY A 183 -3.13 -8.35 -18.00
N ALA A 184 -4.33 -8.36 -18.57
CA ALA A 184 -4.94 -7.17 -19.16
C ALA A 184 -6.46 -7.22 -19.03
N VAL A 185 -7.07 -6.05 -18.83
CA VAL A 185 -8.51 -5.88 -18.85
C VAL A 185 -8.90 -4.48 -19.33
N SER A 186 -9.90 -4.41 -20.21
CA SER A 186 -10.53 -3.15 -20.61
C SER A 186 -11.84 -2.99 -19.84
N VAL A 187 -12.04 -1.82 -19.24
CA VAL A 187 -13.29 -1.44 -18.56
C VAL A 187 -13.98 -0.36 -19.39
N ALA A 188 -15.19 -0.67 -19.87
CA ALA A 188 -16.00 0.31 -20.58
C ALA A 188 -16.57 1.32 -19.58
N ALA A 189 -16.45 2.61 -19.91
CA ALA A 189 -16.99 3.69 -19.10
C ALA A 189 -17.74 4.68 -19.99
N SER A 190 -19.03 4.85 -19.76
CA SER A 190 -19.86 5.84 -20.48
C SER A 190 -19.69 7.27 -19.92
N THR A 191 -19.03 7.41 -18.77
CA THR A 191 -18.73 8.69 -18.12
C THR A 191 -17.26 8.73 -17.71
N LYS A 192 -16.77 9.88 -17.23
CA LYS A 192 -15.41 10.00 -16.67
C LYS A 192 -15.25 9.35 -15.29
N THR A 193 -16.27 8.64 -14.78
CA THR A 193 -16.26 8.03 -13.45
C THR A 193 -16.57 6.55 -13.56
N VAL A 194 -15.85 5.73 -12.80
CA VAL A 194 -16.00 4.26 -12.75
C VAL A 194 -16.01 3.79 -11.30
N SER A 195 -16.74 2.71 -11.01
CA SER A 195 -16.75 2.10 -9.68
C SER A 195 -15.56 1.15 -9.49
N VAL A 196 -15.04 1.05 -8.27
CA VAL A 196 -14.02 0.04 -7.91
C VAL A 196 -14.55 -1.37 -8.20
N SER A 197 -15.84 -1.61 -7.94
CA SER A 197 -16.51 -2.89 -8.18
C SER A 197 -16.44 -3.33 -9.64
N ASP A 198 -16.60 -2.42 -10.60
CA ASP A 198 -16.57 -2.76 -12.02
C ASP A 198 -15.17 -3.18 -12.49
N VAL A 199 -14.13 -2.53 -11.95
CA VAL A 199 -12.73 -2.95 -12.18
C VAL A 199 -12.48 -4.34 -11.59
N VAL A 200 -12.93 -4.57 -10.34
CA VAL A 200 -12.79 -5.87 -9.67
C VAL A 200 -13.50 -6.98 -10.44
N LYS A 201 -14.74 -6.75 -10.89
CA LYS A 201 -15.50 -7.69 -11.73
C LYS A 201 -14.75 -8.01 -13.02
N ALA A 202 -14.22 -6.99 -13.70
CA ALA A 202 -13.53 -7.16 -14.97
C ALA A 202 -12.23 -7.98 -14.80
N ILE A 203 -11.48 -7.78 -13.71
CA ILE A 203 -10.29 -8.58 -13.38
C ILE A 203 -10.69 -10.01 -13.03
N ASN A 204 -11.70 -10.20 -12.16
CA ASN A 204 -12.17 -11.53 -11.76
C ASN A 204 -12.67 -12.36 -12.95
N ALA A 205 -13.31 -11.73 -13.93
CA ALA A 205 -13.77 -12.39 -15.15
C ALA A 205 -12.63 -13.00 -16.00
N GLN A 206 -11.37 -12.62 -15.74
CA GLN A 206 -10.21 -13.25 -16.39
C GLN A 206 -9.84 -14.62 -15.82
N ASN A 207 -10.43 -15.03 -14.68
CA ASN A 207 -10.23 -16.33 -14.03
C ASN A 207 -8.75 -16.68 -13.76
N TYR A 208 -7.95 -15.70 -13.33
CA TYR A 208 -6.58 -15.96 -12.88
C TYR A 208 -6.59 -16.84 -11.61
N THR A 209 -5.82 -17.91 -11.63
CA THR A 209 -5.63 -18.83 -10.49
C THR A 209 -4.17 -18.88 -10.09
N VAL A 210 -3.89 -19.33 -8.86
CA VAL A 210 -2.52 -19.48 -8.35
C VAL A 210 -2.24 -20.96 -8.15
N LYS A 211 -1.09 -21.42 -8.64
CA LYS A 211 -0.55 -22.75 -8.39
C LYS A 211 0.82 -22.65 -7.71
N MET A 212 1.30 -23.75 -7.15
CA MET A 212 2.65 -23.90 -6.61
C MET A 212 3.47 -24.78 -7.56
N THR A 213 4.78 -24.54 -7.66
CA THR A 213 5.70 -25.43 -8.40
C THR A 213 5.56 -26.88 -7.94
N ASP A 214 5.77 -27.83 -8.85
CA ASP A 214 5.67 -29.26 -8.54
C ASP A 214 6.60 -29.66 -7.38
N GLY A 215 6.12 -30.56 -6.52
CA GLY A 215 6.84 -31.00 -5.31
C GLY A 215 6.91 -29.97 -4.18
N ALA A 216 6.18 -28.85 -4.26
CA ALA A 216 6.15 -27.85 -3.21
C ALA A 216 5.51 -28.38 -1.90
N SER A 217 6.22 -28.17 -0.78
CA SER A 217 5.63 -28.31 0.56
C SER A 217 4.88 -27.05 1.01
N ALA A 218 5.24 -25.89 0.44
CA ALA A 218 4.58 -24.63 0.73
C ALA A 218 3.15 -24.56 0.17
N LYS A 219 2.27 -23.84 0.87
CA LYS A 219 0.86 -23.59 0.52
C LYS A 219 0.62 -22.10 0.34
N VAL A 220 -0.26 -21.75 -0.61
CA VAL A 220 -0.70 -20.35 -0.80
C VAL A 220 -1.53 -19.95 0.42
N MET A 221 -1.12 -18.89 1.13
CA MET A 221 -1.75 -18.53 2.41
C MET A 221 -3.11 -17.86 2.25
N ASN A 222 -3.36 -17.17 1.13
CA ASN A 222 -4.56 -16.39 0.93
C ASN A 222 -4.99 -16.38 -0.53
N ASN A 223 -6.30 -16.29 -0.77
CA ASN A 223 -6.82 -15.89 -2.08
C ASN A 223 -6.33 -14.48 -2.41
N VAL A 224 -6.04 -14.24 -3.68
CA VAL A 224 -5.67 -12.92 -4.16
C VAL A 224 -6.82 -11.95 -3.92
N ASN A 225 -6.64 -10.98 -3.00
CA ASN A 225 -7.65 -9.96 -2.74
C ASN A 225 -7.60 -8.88 -3.84
N VAL A 226 -8.38 -9.09 -4.90
CA VAL A 226 -8.44 -8.20 -6.06
C VAL A 226 -8.91 -6.80 -5.70
N GLU A 227 -9.88 -6.66 -4.78
CA GLU A 227 -10.38 -5.34 -4.35
C GLU A 227 -9.31 -4.54 -3.61
N ALA A 228 -8.58 -5.18 -2.69
CA ALA A 228 -7.44 -4.54 -2.02
C ALA A 228 -6.35 -4.18 -3.03
N ALA A 229 -6.07 -5.03 -4.02
CA ALA A 229 -5.10 -4.74 -5.07
C ALA A 229 -5.53 -3.55 -5.94
N VAL A 230 -6.81 -3.44 -6.31
CA VAL A 230 -7.34 -2.31 -7.09
C VAL A 230 -7.27 -1.01 -6.28
N ASN A 231 -7.74 -1.00 -5.03
CA ASN A 231 -7.67 0.18 -4.17
C ASN A 231 -6.21 0.61 -3.95
N SER A 232 -5.33 -0.37 -3.73
CA SER A 232 -3.90 -0.14 -3.61
C SER A 232 -3.32 0.51 -4.88
N ALA A 233 -3.68 0.03 -6.06
CA ALA A 233 -3.23 0.60 -7.33
C ALA A 233 -3.78 2.00 -7.59
N LEU A 234 -5.04 2.27 -7.27
CA LEU A 234 -5.66 3.60 -7.38
C LEU A 234 -4.97 4.61 -6.46
N SER A 235 -4.80 4.24 -5.18
CA SER A 235 -4.05 5.02 -4.19
C SER A 235 -2.63 5.31 -4.68
N ALA A 236 -1.93 4.28 -5.19
CA ALA A 236 -0.59 4.41 -5.76
C ALA A 236 -0.54 5.26 -7.04
N ALA A 237 -1.64 5.42 -7.75
CA ALA A 237 -1.74 6.30 -8.91
C ALA A 237 -2.16 7.73 -8.52
N GLY A 238 -2.32 8.02 -7.22
CA GLY A 238 -2.81 9.30 -6.72
C GLY A 238 -4.30 9.54 -7.02
N ILE A 239 -5.06 8.47 -7.26
CA ILE A 239 -6.48 8.53 -7.63
C ILE A 239 -7.32 8.37 -6.37
N GLU A 240 -8.08 9.42 -6.04
CA GLU A 240 -8.98 9.43 -4.88
C GLU A 240 -10.27 8.64 -5.16
N VAL A 241 -10.61 7.72 -4.26
CA VAL A 241 -11.87 6.97 -4.30
C VAL A 241 -12.91 7.67 -3.40
N LYS A 242 -14.03 8.08 -3.97
CA LYS A 242 -15.17 8.70 -3.27
C LYS A 242 -16.39 7.82 -3.43
N ASN A 243 -16.98 7.39 -2.32
CA ASN A 243 -18.18 6.53 -2.31
C ASN A 243 -18.03 5.28 -3.20
N GLY A 244 -16.86 4.63 -3.16
CA GLY A 244 -16.57 3.43 -3.95
C GLY A 244 -16.33 3.67 -5.45
N SER A 245 -16.24 4.93 -5.89
CA SER A 245 -16.02 5.31 -7.29
C SER A 245 -14.87 6.30 -7.42
N PHE A 246 -14.29 6.40 -8.61
CA PHE A 246 -13.16 7.28 -8.89
C PHE A 246 -13.26 7.87 -10.30
N THR A 247 -12.61 9.01 -10.49
CA THR A 247 -12.46 9.63 -11.81
C THR A 247 -11.37 8.91 -12.59
N ILE A 248 -11.66 8.53 -13.84
CA ILE A 248 -10.70 7.88 -14.74
C ILE A 248 -9.45 8.76 -14.85
N PRO A 249 -8.24 8.21 -14.66
CA PRO A 249 -7.01 8.99 -14.77
C PRO A 249 -6.82 9.49 -16.21
N SER A 250 -6.12 10.62 -16.38
CA SER A 250 -5.83 11.18 -17.71
C SER A 250 -5.04 10.24 -18.62
N SER A 251 -4.28 9.31 -18.04
CA SER A 251 -3.60 8.23 -18.76
C SER A 251 -4.57 7.20 -19.37
N ASN A 252 -5.82 7.14 -18.91
CA ASN A 252 -6.79 6.07 -19.16
C ASN A 252 -6.31 4.67 -18.79
N VAL A 253 -5.18 4.55 -18.10
CA VAL A 253 -4.57 3.27 -17.72
C VAL A 253 -3.90 3.35 -16.36
N PHE A 254 -3.96 2.24 -15.61
CA PHE A 254 -3.08 1.97 -14.49
C PHE A 254 -2.83 0.46 -14.38
N THR A 255 -1.84 0.04 -13.59
CA THR A 255 -1.54 -1.39 -13.39
C THR A 255 -1.92 -1.82 -11.99
N VAL A 256 -2.61 -2.94 -11.88
CA VAL A 256 -2.97 -3.63 -10.64
C VAL A 256 -2.04 -4.81 -10.44
N ASN A 257 -1.34 -4.86 -9.33
CA ASN A 257 -0.49 -6.00 -8.97
C ASN A 257 -1.27 -7.00 -8.13
N LEU A 258 -1.69 -8.09 -8.76
CA LEU A 258 -2.26 -9.24 -8.05
C LEU A 258 -1.12 -10.03 -7.40
N THR A 259 -1.07 -10.08 -6.07
CA THR A 259 0.02 -10.76 -5.35
C THR A 259 -0.51 -11.97 -4.62
N ALA A 260 0.15 -13.11 -4.80
CA ALA A 260 -0.09 -14.32 -4.05
C ALA A 260 1.16 -14.63 -3.21
N THR A 261 0.94 -14.92 -1.93
CA THR A 261 2.03 -15.22 -0.98
C THR A 261 1.82 -16.62 -0.42
N ALA A 262 2.88 -17.42 -0.47
CA ALA A 262 2.91 -18.74 0.13
C ALA A 262 3.43 -18.68 1.57
N ASN A 263 3.15 -19.72 2.35
CA ASN A 263 3.53 -19.83 3.76
C ASN A 263 5.04 -19.91 3.99
N ASN A 264 5.85 -20.04 2.94
CA ASN A 264 7.30 -19.81 2.99
C ASN A 264 7.72 -18.35 2.77
N GLU A 265 6.76 -17.43 2.80
CA GLU A 265 6.91 -16.00 2.54
C GLU A 265 7.35 -15.65 1.11
N LYS A 266 7.47 -16.64 0.21
CA LYS A 266 7.68 -16.36 -1.20
C LYS A 266 6.38 -15.87 -1.82
N SER A 267 6.50 -14.87 -2.68
CA SER A 267 5.37 -14.30 -3.39
C SER A 267 5.58 -14.34 -4.90
N ALA A 268 4.48 -14.39 -5.62
CA ALA A 268 4.41 -14.08 -7.04
C ALA A 268 3.45 -12.92 -7.25
N THR A 269 3.75 -12.10 -8.24
CA THR A 269 2.93 -10.94 -8.59
C THR A 269 2.58 -11.00 -10.08
N LEU A 270 1.28 -10.90 -10.39
CA LEU A 270 0.77 -10.74 -11.74
C LEU A 270 0.38 -9.27 -11.96
N PRO A 271 1.14 -8.51 -12.76
CA PRO A 271 0.78 -7.17 -13.16
C PRO A 271 -0.34 -7.22 -14.20
N VAL A 272 -1.50 -6.68 -13.84
CA VAL A 272 -2.69 -6.59 -14.70
C VAL A 272 -2.86 -5.15 -15.14
N ILE A 273 -2.73 -4.87 -16.44
CA ILE A 273 -3.06 -3.55 -16.97
C ILE A 273 -4.58 -3.37 -16.99
N VAL A 274 -5.06 -2.32 -16.36
CA VAL A 274 -6.45 -1.89 -16.40
C VAL A 274 -6.52 -0.67 -17.29
N SER A 275 -7.28 -0.76 -18.37
CA SER A 275 -7.54 0.35 -19.26
C SER A 275 -9.00 0.77 -19.25
N PHE A 276 -9.25 2.04 -19.53
CA PHE A 276 -10.58 2.60 -19.60
C PHE A 276 -10.88 3.09 -21.01
N ASN A 277 -11.98 2.57 -21.55
CA ASN A 277 -12.52 3.05 -22.81
C ASN A 277 -13.68 3.97 -22.47
N THR A 278 -13.46 5.28 -22.61
CA THR A 278 -14.46 6.31 -22.30
C THR A 278 -15.64 6.34 -23.29
N GLN A 279 -15.62 5.46 -24.30
CA GLN A 279 -16.72 5.24 -25.23
C GLN A 279 -16.67 3.79 -25.72
N ALA A 280 -17.71 3.02 -25.43
CA ALA A 280 -17.94 1.77 -26.15
C ALA A 280 -18.34 2.15 -27.59
N LEU A 281 -17.57 1.70 -28.58
CA LEU A 281 -17.86 1.97 -29.98
C LEU A 281 -19.07 1.13 -30.40
N THR A 282 -20.05 1.75 -31.06
CA THR A 282 -21.03 1.00 -31.84
C THR A 282 -20.35 0.30 -33.01
N ASP A 283 -20.97 -0.75 -33.57
CA ASP A 283 -20.42 -1.45 -34.74
C ASP A 283 -20.16 -0.49 -35.92
N ALA A 284 -21.04 0.48 -36.12
CA ALA A 284 -20.89 1.50 -37.15
C ALA A 284 -19.70 2.43 -36.87
N GLU A 285 -19.51 2.86 -35.62
CA GLU A 285 -18.37 3.69 -35.25
C GLU A 285 -17.05 2.91 -35.34
N ALA A 286 -17.02 1.65 -34.91
CA ALA A 286 -15.83 0.80 -34.95
C ALA A 286 -15.24 0.71 -36.36
N LYS A 287 -16.10 0.63 -37.39
CA LYS A 287 -15.71 0.64 -38.82
C LYS A 287 -15.02 1.92 -39.30
N THR A 288 -15.07 3.00 -38.52
CA THR A 288 -14.38 4.26 -38.83
C THR A 288 -13.01 4.39 -38.18
N TYR A 289 -12.69 3.49 -37.24
CA TYR A 289 -11.40 3.48 -36.54
C TYR A 289 -10.40 2.52 -37.22
N PRO A 290 -9.09 2.84 -37.16
CA PRO A 290 -8.03 1.92 -37.54
C PRO A 290 -8.16 0.57 -36.83
N VAL A 291 -7.82 -0.52 -37.52
CA VAL A 291 -7.67 -1.84 -36.88
C VAL A 291 -6.20 -2.08 -36.62
N ILE A 292 -5.81 -2.26 -35.37
CA ILE A 292 -4.49 -2.74 -34.97
C ILE A 292 -4.59 -4.25 -34.75
N THR A 293 -3.65 -5.03 -35.27
CA THR A 293 -3.64 -6.49 -35.14
C THR A 293 -2.35 -6.94 -34.46
N TYR A 294 -2.49 -7.80 -33.45
CA TYR A 294 -1.40 -8.49 -32.77
C TYR A 294 -1.80 -9.95 -32.51
N ASN A 295 -0.94 -10.90 -32.88
CA ASN A 295 -1.17 -12.34 -32.72
C ASN A 295 -2.59 -12.79 -33.14
N ASN A 296 -3.01 -12.39 -34.34
CA ASN A 296 -4.34 -12.64 -34.93
C ASN A 296 -5.54 -12.05 -34.18
N LYS A 297 -5.31 -11.17 -33.21
CA LYS A 297 -6.36 -10.45 -32.49
C LYS A 297 -6.42 -9.00 -32.93
N ASN A 298 -7.63 -8.53 -33.23
CA ASN A 298 -7.90 -7.18 -33.69
C ASN A 298 -8.26 -6.27 -32.52
N TYR A 299 -7.79 -5.03 -32.60
CA TYR A 299 -7.99 -3.99 -31.61
C TYR A 299 -8.42 -2.71 -32.33
N GLN A 300 -9.55 -2.15 -31.88
CA GLN A 300 -10.12 -0.92 -32.43
C GLN A 300 -10.56 0.00 -31.29
N GLY A 301 -10.48 1.31 -31.53
CA GLY A 301 -10.73 2.33 -30.53
C GLY A 301 -9.52 2.59 -29.65
N ALA A 302 -9.68 3.56 -28.74
CA ALA A 302 -8.59 4.01 -27.88
C ALA A 302 -8.43 3.11 -26.64
N ASN A 303 -7.19 2.98 -26.20
CA ASN A 303 -6.75 2.44 -24.91
C ASN A 303 -7.16 0.98 -24.67
N GLN A 304 -7.11 0.13 -25.70
CA GLN A 304 -7.42 -1.28 -25.53
C GLN A 304 -6.31 -2.00 -24.76
N ALA A 305 -6.67 -2.77 -23.72
CA ALA A 305 -5.69 -3.52 -22.95
C ALA A 305 -5.24 -4.80 -23.70
N LEU A 306 -3.94 -5.09 -23.68
CA LEU A 306 -3.33 -6.27 -24.29
C LEU A 306 -2.48 -7.03 -23.26
N SER A 307 -2.74 -8.34 -23.15
CA SER A 307 -1.82 -9.30 -22.54
C SER A 307 -0.81 -9.75 -23.58
N LEU A 308 0.48 -9.54 -23.30
CA LEU A 308 1.53 -10.05 -24.16
C LEU A 308 1.65 -11.57 -24.02
N ALA A 309 1.96 -12.21 -25.15
CA ALA A 309 2.39 -13.60 -25.14
C ALA A 309 3.68 -13.73 -24.31
N ASN A 310 3.82 -14.81 -23.56
CA ASN A 310 4.98 -15.00 -22.67
C ASN A 310 6.32 -15.06 -23.43
N ASP A 311 6.27 -15.49 -24.68
CA ASP A 311 7.40 -15.67 -25.60
C ASP A 311 7.59 -14.49 -26.57
N ALA A 312 6.78 -13.43 -26.46
CA ALA A 312 6.97 -12.24 -27.29
C ALA A 312 8.38 -11.66 -27.08
N SER A 313 9.14 -11.54 -28.18
CA SER A 313 10.57 -11.19 -28.18
C SER A 313 10.88 -9.83 -27.56
N PHE A 314 9.89 -8.92 -27.54
CA PHE A 314 9.98 -7.58 -26.98
C PHE A 314 9.29 -7.45 -25.61
N ASN A 315 8.72 -8.51 -25.03
CA ASN A 315 8.08 -8.48 -23.70
C ASN A 315 9.11 -8.26 -22.56
N TYR A 316 10.39 -8.44 -22.88
CA TYR A 316 11.47 -8.36 -21.91
C TYR A 316 12.65 -7.54 -22.43
N MET A 317 13.27 -6.76 -21.55
CA MET A 317 14.58 -6.18 -21.78
C MET A 317 15.46 -6.16 -20.53
N PRO A 318 16.80 -6.22 -20.69
CA PRO A 318 17.74 -6.01 -19.60
C PRO A 318 17.67 -4.59 -19.03
N LEU A 319 18.18 -4.41 -17.81
CA LEU A 319 18.37 -3.09 -17.20
C LEU A 319 19.28 -2.22 -18.07
N ASN A 320 19.03 -0.91 -18.05
CA ASN A 320 19.81 0.13 -18.72
C ASN A 320 19.93 -0.04 -20.24
N SER A 321 19.11 -0.90 -20.86
CA SER A 321 19.05 -1.10 -22.31
C SER A 321 17.99 -0.20 -22.93
N SER A 322 18.15 0.17 -24.20
CA SER A 322 17.14 0.90 -24.94
C SER A 322 15.93 0.03 -25.26
N VAL A 323 14.73 0.63 -25.26
CA VAL A 323 13.51 -0.06 -25.70
C VAL A 323 13.61 -0.36 -27.20
N ASN A 324 13.47 -1.63 -27.58
CA ASN A 324 13.46 -2.03 -29.00
C ASN A 324 12.09 -1.72 -29.63
N THR A 325 11.83 -0.45 -29.89
CA THR A 325 10.56 0.02 -30.48
C THR A 325 10.32 -0.57 -31.86
N LYS A 326 11.37 -0.85 -32.63
CA LYS A 326 11.26 -1.46 -33.96
C LYS A 326 10.69 -2.88 -33.89
N ALA A 327 11.18 -3.72 -32.97
CA ALA A 327 10.62 -5.07 -32.80
C ALA A 327 9.16 -5.03 -32.33
N ILE A 328 8.78 -4.00 -31.56
CA ILE A 328 7.37 -3.77 -31.20
C ILE A 328 6.58 -3.35 -32.44
N GLU A 329 7.05 -2.39 -33.24
CA GLU A 329 6.38 -1.96 -34.47
C GLU A 329 6.18 -3.12 -35.46
N GLU A 330 7.19 -3.99 -35.63
CA GLU A 330 7.14 -5.14 -36.53
C GLU A 330 6.18 -6.25 -36.05
N ALA A 331 5.92 -6.35 -34.75
CA ALA A 331 5.00 -7.33 -34.19
C ALA A 331 3.52 -6.95 -34.35
N PHE A 332 3.24 -5.69 -34.72
CA PHE A 332 1.89 -5.17 -34.90
C PHE A 332 1.68 -4.78 -36.35
N THR A 333 0.45 -4.95 -36.82
CA THR A 333 0.03 -4.39 -38.12
C THR A 333 -1.17 -3.50 -37.93
N ALA A 334 -1.35 -2.53 -38.83
CA ALA A 334 -2.52 -1.68 -38.80
C ALA A 334 -3.10 -1.45 -40.20
N VAL A 335 -4.42 -1.33 -40.27
CA VAL A 335 -5.14 -0.96 -41.49
C VAL A 335 -6.13 0.17 -41.23
N VAL A 336 -6.55 0.88 -42.29
CA VAL A 336 -7.42 2.07 -42.22
C VAL A 336 -8.72 1.81 -41.45
N SER A 337 -9.35 0.67 -41.69
CA SER A 337 -10.51 0.19 -40.92
C SER A 337 -10.81 -1.28 -41.22
N SER A 338 -11.86 -1.85 -40.61
CA SER A 338 -12.31 -3.22 -40.91
C SER A 338 -12.72 -3.42 -42.38
N ASP A 339 -13.19 -2.35 -43.02
CA ASP A 339 -13.73 -2.39 -44.38
C ASP A 339 -12.69 -1.85 -45.40
N ASN A 340 -11.52 -1.41 -44.93
CA ASN A 340 -10.42 -0.91 -45.77
C ASN A 340 -9.07 -1.43 -45.26
N SER A 341 -8.51 -2.39 -46.01
CA SER A 341 -7.25 -3.09 -45.70
C SER A 341 -5.98 -2.31 -46.05
N THR A 342 -6.08 -1.04 -46.46
CA THR A 342 -4.90 -0.20 -46.73
C THR A 342 -4.07 -0.08 -45.46
N LYS A 343 -2.77 -0.41 -45.57
CA LYS A 343 -1.84 -0.46 -44.43
C LYS A 343 -1.59 0.93 -43.85
N LEU A 344 -1.49 0.98 -42.52
CA LEU A 344 -1.09 2.16 -41.76
C LEU A 344 0.23 1.89 -41.03
N ASN A 345 0.98 2.96 -40.80
CA ASN A 345 2.13 2.92 -39.90
C ASN A 345 1.65 2.83 -38.44
N VAL A 346 2.35 2.01 -37.68
CA VAL A 346 2.17 1.88 -36.25
C VAL A 346 3.17 2.82 -35.55
N LYS A 347 2.73 3.44 -34.45
CA LYS A 347 3.57 4.28 -33.58
C LYS A 347 3.67 3.63 -32.21
N VAL A 348 4.89 3.58 -31.65
CA VAL A 348 5.14 3.08 -30.29
C VAL A 348 5.51 4.25 -29.37
N ASP A 349 4.82 4.33 -28.23
CA ASP A 349 5.14 5.23 -27.12
C ASP A 349 5.58 4.41 -25.91
N ALA A 350 6.89 4.44 -25.66
CA ALA A 350 7.55 3.84 -24.51
C ALA A 350 8.10 4.89 -23.53
N SER A 351 7.61 6.13 -23.58
CA SER A 351 8.09 7.25 -22.76
C SER A 351 7.96 7.02 -21.25
N LYS A 352 7.07 6.10 -20.84
CA LYS A 352 6.84 5.74 -19.45
C LYS A 352 7.77 4.63 -18.92
N VAL A 353 8.64 4.08 -19.77
CA VAL A 353 9.54 2.98 -19.40
C VAL A 353 10.78 3.54 -18.71
N ASN A 354 10.96 3.22 -17.42
CA ASN A 354 12.20 3.47 -16.71
C ASN A 354 13.11 2.24 -16.83
N THR A 355 14.16 2.34 -17.63
CA THR A 355 15.06 1.21 -17.92
C THR A 355 16.08 0.96 -16.80
N ALA A 356 16.27 1.91 -15.89
CA ALA A 356 17.22 1.79 -14.77
C ALA A 356 16.66 1.00 -13.58
N VAL A 357 15.34 0.81 -13.52
CA VAL A 357 14.68 0.13 -12.41
C VAL A 357 13.91 -1.07 -12.96
N ALA A 358 14.19 -2.25 -12.42
CA ALA A 358 13.49 -3.47 -12.82
C ALA A 358 12.04 -3.39 -12.38
N GLY A 359 11.15 -3.73 -13.29
CA GLY A 359 9.74 -3.45 -13.12
C GLY A 359 8.92 -3.74 -14.35
N THR A 360 7.64 -3.37 -14.29
CA THR A 360 6.73 -3.46 -15.42
C THR A 360 6.17 -2.09 -15.77
N TYR A 361 6.26 -1.71 -17.04
CA TYR A 361 5.97 -0.36 -17.50
C TYR A 361 4.97 -0.37 -18.66
N PRO A 362 3.98 0.52 -18.67
CA PRO A 362 3.02 0.59 -19.77
C PRO A 362 3.69 1.12 -21.05
N VAL A 363 3.44 0.44 -22.17
CA VAL A 363 3.80 0.87 -23.53
C VAL A 363 2.51 0.96 -24.35
N THR A 364 2.38 2.03 -25.12
CA THR A 364 1.22 2.25 -26.00
C THR A 364 1.62 2.08 -27.45
N VAL A 365 0.84 1.29 -28.18
CA VAL A 365 0.92 1.14 -29.63
C VAL A 365 -0.29 1.84 -30.24
N SER A 366 -0.11 2.73 -31.21
CA SER A 366 -1.23 3.43 -31.85
C SER A 366 -1.12 3.50 -33.37
N ALA A 367 -2.25 3.64 -34.03
CA ALA A 367 -2.35 3.89 -35.46
C ALA A 367 -3.44 4.94 -35.71
N THR A 368 -3.20 5.84 -36.66
CA THR A 368 -4.13 6.93 -37.01
C THR A 368 -4.42 6.87 -38.49
N ASN A 369 -5.70 6.86 -38.87
CA ASN A 369 -6.12 6.86 -40.28
C ASN A 369 -6.19 8.28 -40.86
N PRO A 370 -6.35 8.44 -42.20
CA PRO A 370 -6.44 9.75 -42.83
C PRO A 370 -7.59 10.64 -42.35
N SER A 371 -8.64 10.08 -41.72
CA SER A 371 -9.72 10.88 -41.11
C SER A 371 -9.41 11.38 -39.69
N GLY A 372 -8.19 11.12 -39.20
CA GLY A 372 -7.71 11.57 -37.89
C GLY A 372 -8.20 10.70 -36.71
N LYS A 373 -8.88 9.59 -36.97
CA LYS A 373 -9.30 8.65 -35.93
C LYS A 373 -8.11 7.78 -35.54
N THR A 374 -7.95 7.57 -34.24
CA THR A 374 -6.82 6.83 -33.66
C THR A 374 -7.31 5.63 -32.87
N SER A 375 -6.75 4.46 -33.15
CA SER A 375 -6.84 3.29 -32.28
C SER A 375 -5.55 3.16 -31.49
N SER A 376 -5.64 2.65 -30.26
CA SER A 376 -4.47 2.37 -29.44
C SER A 376 -4.64 1.14 -28.58
N VAL A 377 -3.52 0.46 -28.35
CA VAL A 377 -3.38 -0.74 -27.54
C VAL A 377 -2.32 -0.47 -26.48
N VAL A 378 -2.53 -0.91 -25.24
CA VAL A 378 -1.61 -0.72 -24.12
C VAL A 378 -1.28 -2.05 -23.49
N PHE A 379 0.00 -2.30 -23.25
CA PHE A 379 0.50 -3.50 -22.58
C PHE A 379 1.60 -3.15 -21.58
N ASN A 380 1.96 -4.08 -20.69
CA ASN A 380 3.10 -3.93 -19.78
C ASN A 380 4.35 -4.60 -20.34
N LEU A 381 5.43 -3.82 -20.44
CA LEU A 381 6.77 -4.26 -20.79
C LEU A 381 7.58 -4.57 -19.53
N THR A 382 8.26 -5.72 -19.50
CA THR A 382 9.12 -6.11 -18.36
C THR A 382 10.57 -5.64 -18.55
N VAL A 383 11.09 -4.91 -17.57
CA VAL A 383 12.50 -4.49 -17.51
C VAL A 383 13.20 -5.24 -16.38
N GLY A 384 14.40 -5.77 -16.64
CA GLY A 384 15.30 -6.31 -15.62
C GLY A 384 14.93 -7.71 -15.14
N ALA A 385 14.29 -7.84 -13.98
CA ALA A 385 13.98 -9.15 -13.40
C ALA A 385 12.66 -9.72 -13.94
N LYS A 386 12.70 -10.95 -14.47
CA LYS A 386 11.52 -11.73 -14.85
C LYS A 386 10.91 -12.42 -13.64
N ASN A 387 9.58 -12.54 -13.61
CA ASN A 387 8.84 -13.32 -12.60
C ASN A 387 9.19 -12.95 -11.15
N ALA A 388 9.54 -11.68 -10.92
CA ALA A 388 9.87 -11.19 -9.59
C ALA A 388 8.60 -10.87 -8.78
N ALA A 389 8.76 -10.71 -7.46
CA ALA A 389 7.74 -10.06 -6.65
C ALA A 389 7.79 -8.55 -6.92
N TYR A 390 6.68 -7.98 -7.39
CA TYR A 390 6.60 -6.56 -7.68
C TYR A 390 5.83 -5.83 -6.57
N LYS A 391 6.33 -4.68 -6.14
CA LYS A 391 5.60 -3.75 -5.27
C LYS A 391 5.35 -2.45 -6.02
N THR A 392 4.14 -1.92 -5.88
CA THR A 392 3.78 -0.62 -6.44
C THR A 392 4.24 0.49 -5.51
N VAL A 393 4.97 1.46 -6.04
CA VAL A 393 5.46 2.63 -5.31
C VAL A 393 4.28 3.53 -4.95
N LYS A 394 4.05 3.70 -3.65
CA LYS A 394 2.99 4.54 -3.07
C LYS A 394 3.43 5.99 -2.94
N THR A 395 4.68 6.20 -2.55
CA THR A 395 5.31 7.51 -2.40
C THR A 395 6.63 7.51 -3.14
N ALA A 396 6.88 8.54 -3.96
CA ALA A 396 8.16 8.68 -4.64
C ALA A 396 9.32 8.69 -3.64
N GLY A 397 10.46 8.14 -4.03
CA GLY A 397 11.62 8.01 -3.15
C GLY A 397 12.92 7.88 -3.89
N ASN A 398 14.02 8.14 -3.19
CA ASN A 398 15.36 8.01 -3.74
C ASN A 398 15.81 6.55 -3.73
N ILE A 399 16.64 6.19 -4.70
CA ILE A 399 17.38 4.93 -4.71
C ILE A 399 18.71 5.14 -3.98
N TYR A 400 19.13 4.15 -3.20
CA TYR A 400 20.34 4.13 -2.39
C TYR A 400 21.19 2.94 -2.77
N THR A 401 22.52 3.08 -2.76
CA THR A 401 23.44 1.94 -2.70
C THR A 401 23.75 1.60 -1.25
N VAL A 402 23.74 0.31 -0.92
CA VAL A 402 24.10 -0.17 0.42
C VAL A 402 25.43 -0.91 0.36
N ASN A 403 26.41 -0.41 1.11
CA ASN A 403 27.70 -1.08 1.29
C ASN A 403 28.02 -1.18 2.79
N GLY A 404 28.03 -2.41 3.32
CA GLY A 404 28.04 -2.65 4.77
C GLY A 404 26.83 -2.02 5.46
N ASN A 405 27.07 -1.29 6.56
CA ASN A 405 26.02 -0.60 7.32
C ASN A 405 25.81 0.85 6.86
N LYS A 406 26.16 1.19 5.61
CA LYS A 406 26.02 2.55 5.08
C LYS A 406 25.14 2.56 3.82
N ALA A 407 24.03 3.30 3.89
CA ALA A 407 23.21 3.64 2.74
C ALA A 407 23.67 4.98 2.14
N THR A 408 23.93 5.02 0.84
CA THR A 408 24.36 6.22 0.10
C THR A 408 23.36 6.52 -1.00
N GLN A 409 22.77 7.72 -0.99
CA GLN A 409 21.77 8.11 -1.98
C GLN A 409 22.40 8.20 -3.38
N THR A 410 21.67 7.72 -4.38
CA THR A 410 21.98 7.84 -5.82
C THR A 410 21.24 9.03 -6.45
N ASN A 411 21.52 9.33 -7.71
CA ASN A 411 20.77 10.34 -8.47
C ASN A 411 19.44 9.80 -9.04
N ASN A 412 19.16 8.51 -8.87
CA ASN A 412 17.96 7.86 -9.39
C ASN A 412 16.84 7.86 -8.34
N THR A 413 15.60 7.88 -8.82
CA THR A 413 14.40 7.84 -7.99
C THR A 413 13.42 6.81 -8.53
N VAL A 414 12.53 6.38 -7.64
CA VAL A 414 11.31 5.67 -8.00
C VAL A 414 10.13 6.64 -7.94
N THR A 415 9.22 6.54 -8.90
CA THR A 415 8.06 7.42 -9.01
C THR A 415 6.77 6.74 -8.55
N VAL A 416 5.81 7.55 -8.09
CA VAL A 416 4.49 7.09 -7.65
C VAL A 416 3.81 6.29 -8.77
N GLY A 417 3.26 5.12 -8.45
CA GLY A 417 2.61 4.19 -9.38
C GLY A 417 3.55 3.22 -10.10
N GLN A 418 4.87 3.40 -9.99
CA GLN A 418 5.86 2.49 -10.59
C GLN A 418 5.80 1.11 -9.93
N ASN A 419 5.83 0.05 -10.73
CA ASN A 419 5.89 -1.33 -10.24
C ASN A 419 7.35 -1.80 -10.24
N VAL A 420 7.92 -1.97 -9.06
CA VAL A 420 9.35 -2.26 -8.88
C VAL A 420 9.55 -3.69 -8.42
N ALA A 421 10.48 -4.41 -9.04
CA ALA A 421 10.89 -5.74 -8.59
C ALA A 421 11.65 -5.63 -7.27
N THR A 422 11.27 -6.43 -6.27
CA THR A 422 11.80 -6.34 -4.90
C THR A 422 12.40 -7.65 -4.40
N PHE A 423 13.46 -7.56 -3.58
CA PHE A 423 14.29 -8.71 -3.16
C PHE A 423 14.73 -8.63 -1.70
N GLY A 424 13.78 -8.84 -0.78
CA GLY A 424 14.05 -8.82 0.66
C GLY A 424 14.35 -7.41 1.20
N THR A 425 14.55 -7.34 2.51
CA THR A 425 14.80 -6.09 3.23
C THR A 425 16.06 -6.16 4.10
N VAL A 426 16.64 -5.00 4.38
CA VAL A 426 17.72 -4.79 5.35
C VAL A 426 17.38 -3.60 6.23
N THR A 427 17.87 -3.57 7.47
CA THR A 427 17.70 -2.42 8.36
C THR A 427 19.04 -1.77 8.62
N ILE A 428 19.12 -0.46 8.39
CA ILE A 428 20.32 0.36 8.60
C ILE A 428 19.91 1.56 9.44
N ASP A 429 20.53 1.73 10.61
CA ASP A 429 20.22 2.83 11.55
C ASP A 429 18.72 2.99 11.89
N GLY A 430 18.01 1.86 12.00
CA GLY A 430 16.57 1.83 12.29
C GLY A 430 15.67 2.18 11.11
N VAL A 431 16.23 2.40 9.92
CA VAL A 431 15.48 2.57 8.67
C VAL A 431 15.49 1.26 7.89
N GLU A 432 14.31 0.79 7.49
CA GLU A 432 14.20 -0.40 6.65
C GLU A 432 14.32 -0.03 5.17
N TYR A 433 15.14 -0.78 4.44
CA TYR A 433 15.40 -0.66 3.03
C TYR A 433 14.99 -1.95 2.31
N THR A 434 14.25 -1.83 1.22
CA THR A 434 13.90 -2.93 0.32
C THR A 434 14.88 -2.96 -0.85
N ARG A 435 15.51 -4.11 -1.11
CA ARG A 435 16.40 -4.28 -2.27
C ARG A 435 15.57 -4.29 -3.55
N ILE A 436 16.06 -3.65 -4.60
CA ILE A 436 15.40 -3.58 -5.90
C ILE A 436 16.27 -4.22 -6.99
N ASN A 437 15.79 -4.26 -8.22
CA ASN A 437 16.52 -4.71 -9.42
C ASN A 437 16.85 -6.21 -9.50
N SER A 438 17.56 -6.77 -8.54
CA SER A 438 17.84 -8.22 -8.46
C SER A 438 18.19 -8.66 -7.03
N ALA A 439 18.20 -9.97 -6.78
CA ALA A 439 18.62 -10.53 -5.49
C ALA A 439 20.09 -10.20 -5.13
N SER A 440 20.92 -9.91 -6.13
CA SER A 440 22.35 -9.57 -5.99
C SER A 440 22.65 -8.07 -6.18
N SER A 441 21.63 -7.24 -6.42
CA SER A 441 21.81 -5.79 -6.60
C SER A 441 22.18 -5.12 -5.27
N ASP A 442 23.03 -4.10 -5.33
CA ASP A 442 23.35 -3.22 -4.21
C ASP A 442 22.41 -2.00 -4.11
N GLU A 443 21.37 -1.92 -4.96
CA GLU A 443 20.41 -0.82 -4.99
C GLU A 443 19.16 -1.12 -4.16
N PHE A 444 18.73 -0.11 -3.41
CA PHE A 444 17.65 -0.17 -2.45
C PHE A 444 16.79 1.08 -2.49
N VAL A 445 15.54 0.96 -2.06
CA VAL A 445 14.68 2.08 -1.69
C VAL A 445 14.29 1.91 -0.23
N GLN A 446 13.98 3.01 0.47
CA GLN A 446 13.38 2.87 1.80
C GLN A 446 12.07 2.09 1.69
N SER A 447 11.83 1.09 2.53
CA SER A 447 10.62 0.26 2.46
C SER A 447 9.32 1.06 2.56
N SER A 448 9.38 2.24 3.19
CA SER A 448 8.28 3.20 3.31
C SER A 448 7.70 3.66 1.97
N VAL A 449 8.45 3.58 0.87
CA VAL A 449 7.94 3.93 -0.47
C VAL A 449 6.82 2.98 -0.93
N PHE A 450 6.73 1.78 -0.36
CA PHE A 450 5.72 0.77 -0.71
C PHE A 450 4.54 0.70 0.27
N THR A 451 4.61 1.43 1.38
CA THR A 451 3.54 1.49 2.38
C THR A 451 2.65 2.69 2.12
N GLU A 452 1.35 2.55 2.36
CA GLU A 452 0.44 3.70 2.31
C GLU A 452 0.80 4.68 3.41
N GLU A 453 0.75 5.96 3.07
CA GLU A 453 1.02 7.02 4.02
C GLU A 453 -0.20 7.17 4.95
N VAL A 454 -0.09 6.61 6.15
CA VAL A 454 -1.15 6.68 7.15
C VAL A 454 -1.20 8.08 7.75
N GLY A 455 -2.34 8.74 7.54
CA GLY A 455 -2.65 10.03 8.14
C GLY A 455 -3.10 9.88 9.59
N VAL A 456 -2.55 10.72 10.46
CA VAL A 456 -3.01 10.94 11.83
C VAL A 456 -3.62 12.32 11.88
N ASP A 457 -4.86 12.39 12.34
CA ASP A 457 -5.57 13.64 12.47
C ASP A 457 -4.99 14.48 13.60
N LYS A 458 -4.59 15.71 13.26
CA LYS A 458 -4.09 16.70 14.20
C LYS A 458 -4.82 18.02 14.05
N THR A 459 -5.07 18.70 15.17
CA THR A 459 -5.68 20.03 15.18
C THR A 459 -4.62 21.11 14.98
N VAL A 460 -4.83 21.97 13.99
CA VAL A 460 -4.00 23.15 13.76
C VAL A 460 -4.33 24.19 14.84
N MET A 461 -3.41 24.45 15.76
CA MET A 461 -3.66 25.36 16.88
C MET A 461 -3.38 26.83 16.53
N HIS A 462 -2.61 27.11 15.49
CA HIS A 462 -2.38 28.43 14.91
C HIS A 462 -2.46 28.34 13.38
N ALA A 463 -3.08 29.31 12.70
CA ALA A 463 -3.16 29.32 11.24
C ALA A 463 -1.78 29.04 10.63
N ALA A 464 -1.70 28.01 9.78
CA ALA A 464 -0.45 27.43 9.35
C ALA A 464 -0.31 27.54 7.83
N ALA A 465 0.76 28.17 7.35
CA ALA A 465 1.07 28.17 5.92
C ALA A 465 1.43 26.76 5.46
N TYR A 466 1.07 26.44 4.22
CA TYR A 466 1.56 25.25 3.54
C TYR A 466 2.93 25.54 2.92
N TYR A 467 3.80 24.55 3.00
CA TYR A 467 5.14 24.58 2.44
C TYR A 467 5.34 23.37 1.52
N ASP A 468 6.23 23.47 0.54
CA ASP A 468 6.74 22.32 -0.19
C ASP A 468 7.88 21.63 0.60
N LYS A 469 8.42 20.54 0.03
CA LYS A 469 9.52 19.75 0.61
C LYS A 469 10.81 20.54 0.86
N ASP A 470 10.99 21.67 0.17
CA ASP A 470 12.18 22.53 0.28
C ASP A 470 11.95 23.67 1.29
N GLY A 471 10.74 23.76 1.87
CA GLY A 471 10.36 24.74 2.89
C GLY A 471 9.90 26.06 2.29
N LYS A 472 9.60 26.12 0.99
CA LYS A 472 9.05 27.28 0.30
C LYS A 472 7.53 27.25 0.36
N ALA A 473 6.90 28.43 0.46
CA ALA A 473 5.45 28.52 0.58
C ALA A 473 4.75 27.97 -0.67
N THR A 474 3.73 27.14 -0.47
CA THR A 474 2.93 26.51 -1.53
C THR A 474 1.43 26.67 -1.28
N THR A 475 0.60 26.13 -2.17
CA THR A 475 -0.85 26.01 -1.97
C THR A 475 -1.25 24.54 -1.92
N LEU A 476 -2.27 24.25 -1.12
CA LEU A 476 -2.93 22.95 -1.07
C LEU A 476 -4.43 23.18 -1.27
N ASP A 477 -5.02 22.50 -2.26
CA ASP A 477 -6.43 22.64 -2.65
C ASP A 477 -6.86 24.12 -2.84
N GLY A 478 -5.99 24.90 -3.50
CA GLY A 478 -6.20 26.33 -3.76
C GLY A 478 -6.01 27.26 -2.55
N LYS A 479 -5.63 26.73 -1.37
CA LYS A 479 -5.45 27.50 -0.13
C LYS A 479 -3.97 27.65 0.22
N LYS A 480 -3.58 28.82 0.74
CA LYS A 480 -2.21 29.09 1.23
C LYS A 480 -1.98 28.63 2.66
N THR A 481 -3.05 28.45 3.44
CA THR A 481 -2.98 28.13 4.86
C THR A 481 -4.04 27.12 5.28
N ALA A 482 -3.71 26.30 6.26
CA ALA A 482 -4.68 25.63 7.11
C ALA A 482 -5.24 26.61 8.14
N ALA A 483 -6.56 26.57 8.36
CA ALA A 483 -7.22 27.45 9.31
C ALA A 483 -6.84 27.08 10.75
N SER A 484 -6.90 28.04 11.67
CA SER A 484 -6.77 27.69 13.09
C SER A 484 -8.00 26.94 13.59
N PHE A 485 -7.77 25.94 14.43
CA PHE A 485 -8.72 24.99 14.98
C PHE A 485 -9.37 24.05 13.96
N SER A 486 -8.84 23.96 12.73
CA SER A 486 -9.22 22.89 11.81
C SER A 486 -8.40 21.63 12.09
N THR A 487 -9.00 20.47 11.82
CA THR A 487 -8.29 19.20 11.76
C THR A 487 -7.65 19.03 10.38
N ILE A 488 -6.41 18.55 10.36
CA ILE A 488 -5.70 18.13 9.16
C ILE A 488 -5.13 16.73 9.40
N SER A 489 -5.05 15.92 8.35
CA SER A 489 -4.42 14.60 8.43
C SER A 489 -2.95 14.70 8.04
N VAL A 490 -2.06 14.28 8.94
CA VAL A 490 -0.60 14.40 8.77
C VAL A 490 0.11 13.07 9.00
N VAL A 491 1.28 12.91 8.39
CA VAL A 491 2.17 11.78 8.69
C VAL A 491 2.59 11.85 10.15
N ALA A 492 2.54 10.73 10.87
CA ALA A 492 2.77 10.71 12.32
C ALA A 492 4.14 11.27 12.76
N LYS A 493 5.19 11.06 11.97
CA LYS A 493 6.55 11.51 12.27
C LYS A 493 6.85 12.83 11.57
N PRO A 494 7.26 13.89 12.31
CA PRO A 494 7.66 15.14 11.68
C PRO A 494 9.02 15.00 10.98
N VAL A 495 9.22 15.79 9.93
CA VAL A 495 10.47 15.93 9.19
C VAL A 495 11.15 17.26 9.54
N THR A 496 12.47 17.35 9.33
CA THR A 496 13.21 18.61 9.51
C THR A 496 13.49 19.23 8.15
N ILE A 497 13.04 20.47 7.94
CA ILE A 497 13.27 21.25 6.74
C ILE A 497 13.92 22.57 7.17
N ASN A 498 15.12 22.86 6.67
CA ASN A 498 15.88 24.08 7.01
C ASN A 498 15.99 24.33 8.53
N GLY A 499 16.21 23.27 9.33
CA GLY A 499 16.39 23.35 10.78
C GLY A 499 15.11 23.51 11.61
N ALA A 500 13.93 23.53 11.00
CA ALA A 500 12.64 23.54 11.70
C ALA A 500 11.87 22.24 11.46
N SER A 501 11.04 21.84 12.44
CA SER A 501 10.21 20.63 12.33
C SER A 501 8.88 20.92 11.62
N TYR A 502 8.51 20.04 10.70
CA TYR A 502 7.30 20.09 9.91
C TYR A 502 6.59 18.75 9.95
N TYR A 503 5.26 18.78 9.86
CA TYR A 503 4.47 17.62 9.50
C TYR A 503 4.20 17.65 8.00
N LYS A 504 4.40 16.52 7.32
CA LYS A 504 3.89 16.32 5.96
C LYS A 504 2.38 16.07 6.04
N ILE A 505 1.61 16.70 5.16
CA ILE A 505 0.19 16.40 4.98
C ILE A 505 0.09 15.02 4.33
N ALA A 506 -0.69 14.11 4.92
CA ALA A 506 -0.77 12.74 4.44
C ALA A 506 -1.27 12.68 2.99
N ASN A 507 -0.60 11.89 2.14
CA ASN A 507 -0.91 11.69 0.72
C ASN A 507 -0.84 12.97 -0.13
N LYS A 508 -0.14 14.02 0.33
CA LYS A 508 0.04 15.29 -0.38
C LYS A 508 1.50 15.74 -0.27
N ASP A 509 2.02 16.39 -1.32
CA ASP A 509 3.33 17.03 -1.27
C ASP A 509 3.24 18.45 -0.67
N ALA A 510 2.76 18.51 0.56
CA ALA A 510 2.59 19.74 1.31
C ALA A 510 2.95 19.52 2.78
N TYR A 511 3.47 20.55 3.43
CA TYR A 511 4.01 20.50 4.78
C TYR A 511 3.50 21.66 5.61
N VAL A 512 3.38 21.45 6.92
CA VAL A 512 2.97 22.46 7.90
C VAL A 512 3.93 22.44 9.08
N LYS A 513 4.31 23.61 9.59
CA LYS A 513 5.22 23.68 10.75
C LYS A 513 4.60 23.01 11.98
N ALA A 514 5.38 22.14 12.62
CA ALA A 514 4.95 21.43 13.84
C ALA A 514 4.62 22.40 14.99
N SER A 515 5.28 23.56 15.04
CA SER A 515 4.99 24.59 16.04
C SER A 515 3.59 25.21 15.93
N ASN A 516 2.88 25.03 14.82
CA ASN A 516 1.48 25.46 14.68
C ASN A 516 0.49 24.39 15.18
N ILE A 517 0.95 23.17 15.45
CA ILE A 517 0.14 22.01 15.85
C ILE A 517 0.50 21.59 17.26
N ASP A 518 1.71 21.07 17.46
CA ASP A 518 2.22 20.60 18.75
C ASP A 518 2.71 21.76 19.62
N GLY A 519 3.00 22.91 18.99
CA GLY A 519 3.49 24.10 19.69
C GLY A 519 4.98 24.06 20.00
N THR A 520 5.41 25.01 20.80
CA THR A 520 6.78 25.17 21.27
C THR A 520 6.73 25.40 22.77
N LYS A 521 7.40 24.52 23.53
CA LYS A 521 7.57 24.66 24.97
C LYS A 521 8.42 25.88 25.27
N ARG A 522 7.90 26.81 26.09
CA ARG A 522 8.61 28.02 26.52
C ARG A 522 8.46 28.18 28.03
N THR A 523 9.56 28.53 28.70
CA THR A 523 9.58 28.74 30.14
C THR A 523 9.31 30.20 30.48
N LEU A 524 8.44 30.46 31.45
CA LEU A 524 8.11 31.80 31.90
C LEU A 524 9.24 32.41 32.76
N LYS A 525 9.65 33.63 32.44
CA LYS A 525 10.59 34.44 33.26
C LYS A 525 9.88 35.23 34.37
N HIS A 526 8.58 35.45 34.24
CA HIS A 526 7.74 36.18 35.20
C HIS A 526 6.37 35.50 35.37
N ASN A 527 5.70 35.78 36.49
CA ASN A 527 4.30 35.38 36.66
C ASN A 527 3.44 36.03 35.55
N ALA A 528 2.52 35.26 34.98
CA ALA A 528 1.77 35.66 33.80
C ALA A 528 0.27 35.44 33.95
N TYR A 529 -0.52 36.41 33.50
CA TYR A 529 -1.95 36.24 33.30
C TYR A 529 -2.26 35.69 31.91
N ILE A 530 -3.37 34.96 31.81
CA ILE A 530 -3.89 34.44 30.54
C ILE A 530 -4.99 35.39 30.03
N TYR A 531 -4.88 35.80 28.78
CA TYR A 531 -5.73 36.80 28.13
C TYR A 531 -6.61 36.19 27.04
N ALA A 532 -7.83 36.70 26.89
CA ALA A 532 -8.70 36.42 25.75
C ALA A 532 -8.63 37.54 24.69
N THR A 533 -8.39 38.78 25.14
CA THR A 533 -8.20 39.99 24.32
C THR A 533 -7.15 40.90 24.96
N SER A 534 -6.87 42.07 24.36
CA SER A 534 -5.96 43.08 24.93
C SER A 534 -6.37 43.61 26.30
N THR A 535 -7.66 43.52 26.65
CA THR A 535 -8.23 44.14 27.86
C THR A 535 -8.89 43.12 28.79
N LYS A 536 -9.19 41.90 28.33
CA LYS A 536 -9.91 40.89 29.12
C LYS A 536 -9.04 39.66 29.39
N ARG A 537 -8.97 39.25 30.66
CA ARG A 537 -8.38 37.97 31.08
C ARG A 537 -9.28 36.81 30.66
N ALA A 538 -8.68 35.71 30.19
CA ALA A 538 -9.42 34.50 29.82
C ALA A 538 -9.84 33.69 31.05
N THR A 539 -9.03 33.73 32.11
CA THR A 539 -9.27 33.05 33.39
C THR A 539 -8.66 33.87 34.54
N LYS A 540 -9.04 33.55 35.78
CA LYS A 540 -8.44 34.10 37.01
C LYS A 540 -7.09 33.43 37.35
N THR A 541 -6.79 32.27 36.75
CA THR A 541 -5.54 31.52 36.94
C THR A 541 -4.32 32.37 36.57
N VAL A 542 -3.27 32.29 37.40
CA VAL A 542 -1.97 32.94 37.18
C VAL A 542 -0.92 31.85 36.97
N LEU A 543 -0.28 31.86 35.81
CA LEU A 543 0.86 31.00 35.50
C LEU A 543 2.09 31.54 36.23
N LYS A 544 2.89 30.64 36.82
CA LYS A 544 3.99 31.04 37.70
C LYS A 544 5.32 31.10 36.96
N LYS A 545 6.23 31.95 37.43
CA LYS A 545 7.62 31.99 36.95
C LYS A 545 8.25 30.58 37.03
N GLY A 546 8.98 30.19 35.98
CA GLY A 546 9.59 28.86 35.86
C GLY A 546 8.67 27.80 35.25
N GLU A 547 7.36 28.05 35.17
CA GLU A 547 6.41 27.14 34.51
C GLU A 547 6.68 27.10 33.00
N THR A 548 6.62 25.90 32.42
CA THR A 548 6.75 25.70 30.97
C THR A 548 5.37 25.65 30.35
N VAL A 549 5.12 26.52 29.38
CA VAL A 549 3.84 26.65 28.67
C VAL A 549 4.07 26.34 27.21
N VAL A 550 3.19 25.52 26.62
CA VAL A 550 3.19 25.29 25.18
C VAL A 550 2.58 26.48 24.46
N THR A 551 3.34 27.08 23.54
CA THR A 551 2.92 28.20 22.69
C THR A 551 2.76 27.78 21.24
N TYR A 552 1.72 28.23 20.56
CA TYR A 552 1.45 27.85 19.17
C TYR A 552 1.79 28.97 18.19
N GLY A 553 2.59 28.61 17.18
CA GLY A 553 2.92 29.45 16.04
C GLY A 553 3.57 30.80 16.39
N GLY A 554 3.33 31.78 15.51
CA GLY A 554 3.78 33.15 15.71
C GLY A 554 2.97 33.88 16.79
N SER A 555 3.53 34.94 17.35
CA SER A 555 2.79 35.80 18.28
C SER A 555 1.81 36.70 17.52
N TYR A 556 0.64 36.97 18.10
CA TYR A 556 -0.32 37.97 17.62
C TYR A 556 -0.01 39.35 18.20
N LYS A 557 -0.14 40.40 17.37
CA LYS A 557 -0.17 41.79 17.85
C LYS A 557 -1.61 42.12 18.23
N PHE A 558 -1.85 42.42 19.50
CA PHE A 558 -3.16 42.85 19.96
C PHE A 558 -3.35 44.37 19.78
N LYS A 559 -4.59 44.85 19.95
CA LYS A 559 -4.94 46.28 19.79
C LYS A 559 -4.12 47.23 20.67
N ASN A 560 -3.62 46.74 21.81
CA ASN A 560 -2.74 47.50 22.71
C ASN A 560 -1.26 47.56 22.26
N GLY A 561 -0.97 47.13 21.02
CA GLY A 561 0.38 47.12 20.45
C GLY A 561 1.29 46.00 20.96
N LYS A 562 0.92 45.31 22.05
CA LYS A 562 1.74 44.25 22.66
C LYS A 562 1.53 42.91 21.94
N ARG A 563 2.55 42.06 22.02
CA ARG A 563 2.55 40.75 21.35
C ARG A 563 2.20 39.64 22.35
N TYR A 564 1.41 38.68 21.89
CA TYR A 564 0.93 37.56 22.69
C TYR A 564 1.03 36.24 21.92
N TYR A 565 1.51 35.18 22.56
CA TYR A 565 1.42 33.83 22.03
C TYR A 565 0.08 33.20 22.39
N ARG A 566 -0.49 32.42 21.45
CA ARG A 566 -1.57 31.49 21.80
C ARG A 566 -0.98 30.33 22.59
N ILE A 567 -1.68 29.85 23.61
CA ILE A 567 -1.17 28.79 24.50
C ILE A 567 -2.06 27.55 24.48
N GLU A 568 -1.56 26.46 25.07
CA GLU A 568 -2.34 25.23 25.33
C GLU A 568 -3.66 25.49 26.04
N GLY A 569 -4.66 24.64 25.74
CA GLY A 569 -6.03 24.79 26.23
C GLY A 569 -6.89 25.82 25.49
N ALA A 570 -6.32 26.57 24.52
CA ALA A 570 -7.11 27.42 23.64
C ALA A 570 -8.00 26.59 22.70
N THR A 571 -9.24 27.04 22.47
CA THR A 571 -10.16 26.48 21.47
C THR A 571 -10.74 27.59 20.60
N ALA A 572 -11.54 27.23 19.58
CA ALA A 572 -12.21 28.20 18.71
C ALA A 572 -13.06 29.22 19.50
N THR A 573 -13.72 28.78 20.57
CA THR A 573 -14.56 29.61 21.44
C THR A 573 -13.83 30.12 22.67
N LYS A 574 -12.78 29.41 23.14
CA LYS A 574 -11.99 29.77 24.32
C LYS A 574 -10.61 30.28 23.93
N LYS A 575 -10.50 31.60 23.80
CA LYS A 575 -9.25 32.31 23.49
C LYS A 575 -8.33 32.34 24.71
N MET A 576 -7.12 31.81 24.59
CA MET A 576 -6.09 31.82 25.64
C MET A 576 -4.74 32.27 25.08
N TYR A 577 -4.21 33.35 25.65
CA TYR A 577 -2.99 33.99 25.20
C TYR A 577 -2.12 34.47 26.35
N VAL A 578 -0.79 34.38 26.21
CA VAL A 578 0.18 34.91 27.18
C VAL A 578 1.10 35.91 26.48
N LYS A 579 1.43 37.00 27.17
CA LYS A 579 2.27 38.06 26.60
C LYS A 579 3.68 37.52 26.32
N VAL A 580 4.22 37.85 25.14
CA VAL A 580 5.56 37.39 24.70
C VAL A 580 6.64 37.77 25.70
N ALA A 581 6.59 38.99 26.25
CA ALA A 581 7.59 39.50 27.20
C ALA A 581 7.66 38.75 28.55
N ASN A 582 6.74 37.82 28.81
CA ASN A 582 6.78 37.00 30.03
C ASN A 582 7.60 35.71 29.85
N PHE A 583 7.98 35.37 28.61
CA PHE A 583 8.90 34.28 28.26
C PHE A 583 10.29 34.84 27.97
#